data_AF-A0A0S4LRS1-F1
#
_entry.id   AF-A0A0S4LRS1-F1
#
_cell.length_a   1.000
_cell.length_b   1.000
_cell.length_c   1.000
_cell.angle_alpha   90.00
_cell.angle_beta   90.00
_cell.angle_gamma   90.00
#
_symmetry.space_group_name_H-M   'P 1'
#
loop_
_entity.id
_entity.type
_entity.pdbx_description
1 polymer ?
#
loop_
_entity_poly.entity_id
_entity_poly.type
_entity_poly.pdbx_seq_one_letter_code
_entity_poly.pdbx_strand_id
1 'polypeptide(L)'
;MNTLLSVGVLVLTLLTLLIFLASCVITLTDGQGALVFVFSIPAMSILLFCALMLSRRIKASPHSTWRMDYLPKIVSALLMAFFMSLLVPGLRKLPDTFMDLVGTTFTYATGATPYAFFKERASFPNKLSVQLQKENQKAIIFSDLDVTFAWDRVCIFGPYTNNAKARSVLHMNWNIEERSEIHFSDSVNALVFLYQGRVNQVVDLKRGIADFKDLDICLSRNQANFEHRTDANGLTILMLDRSDPFNHQ
;
A
#
# COMPACT_ATOMS: atom_id res chain seq x y z
N MET A 1 4.73 -13.46 35.13
CA MET A 1 4.06 -12.14 35.07
C MET A 1 4.97 -11.03 34.54
N ASN A 2 6.23 -10.92 35.01
CA ASN A 2 7.17 -9.87 34.55
C ASN A 2 7.52 -9.92 33.06
N THR A 3 7.58 -11.10 32.45
CA THR A 3 7.84 -11.26 31.01
C THR A 3 6.70 -10.68 30.15
N LEU A 4 5.45 -10.96 30.51
CA LEU A 4 4.27 -10.44 29.79
C LEU A 4 4.21 -8.91 29.84
N LEU A 5 4.47 -8.33 31.02
CA LEU A 5 4.55 -6.88 31.20
C LEU A 5 5.69 -6.26 30.38
N SER A 6 6.86 -6.89 30.37
CA SER A 6 8.03 -6.42 29.60
C SER A 6 7.78 -6.47 28.09
N VAL A 7 7.17 -7.54 27.60
CA VAL A 7 6.73 -7.67 26.20
C VAL A 7 5.71 -6.59 25.87
N GLY A 8 4.74 -6.32 26.77
CA GLY A 8 3.76 -5.26 26.58
C GLY A 8 4.39 -3.87 26.41
N VAL A 9 5.38 -3.51 27.24
CA VAL A 9 6.12 -2.24 27.10
C VAL A 9 6.83 -2.14 25.75
N LEU A 10 7.49 -3.21 25.31
CA LEU A 10 8.20 -3.25 24.04
C LEU A 10 7.24 -3.12 22.85
N VAL A 11 6.14 -3.87 22.86
CA VAL A 11 5.12 -3.83 21.80
C VAL A 11 4.51 -2.43 21.69
N LEU A 12 4.12 -1.81 22.80
CA LEU A 12 3.55 -0.46 22.79
C LEU A 12 4.56 0.57 22.25
N THR A 13 5.83 0.47 22.66
CA THR A 13 6.89 1.40 22.20
C THR A 13 7.19 1.23 20.72
N LEU A 14 7.25 -0.02 20.24
CA LEU A 14 7.45 -0.33 18.83
C LEU A 14 6.26 0.16 17.98
N LEU A 15 5.04 -0.01 18.47
CA LEU A 15 3.83 0.49 17.80
C LEU A 15 3.86 2.02 17.69
N THR A 16 4.28 2.74 18.74
CA THR A 16 4.48 4.19 18.66
C THR A 16 5.48 4.57 17.56
N LEU A 17 6.63 3.91 17.50
CA LEU A 17 7.64 4.18 16.46
C LEU A 17 7.12 3.88 15.05
N LEU A 18 6.36 2.80 14.88
CA LEU A 18 5.73 2.47 13.60
C LEU A 18 4.74 3.54 13.16
N ILE A 19 3.87 4.01 14.07
CA ILE A 19 2.92 5.09 13.79
C ILE A 19 3.67 6.38 13.42
N PHE A 20 4.75 6.69 14.13
CA PHE A 20 5.58 7.86 13.83
C PHE A 20 6.20 7.78 12.44
N LEU A 21 6.88 6.67 12.12
CA LEU A 21 7.51 6.46 10.81
C LEU A 21 6.49 6.47 9.67
N ALA A 22 5.33 5.83 9.85
CA ALA A 22 4.24 5.88 8.88
C ALA A 22 3.75 7.32 8.66
N SER A 23 3.60 8.09 9.74
CA SER A 23 3.21 9.51 9.67
C SER A 23 4.25 10.35 8.90
N CYS A 24 5.54 10.09 9.10
CA CYS A 24 6.62 10.71 8.32
C CYS A 24 6.51 10.37 6.83
N VAL A 25 6.33 9.09 6.49
CA VAL A 25 6.17 8.67 5.09
C VAL A 25 4.98 9.38 4.45
N ILE A 26 3.82 9.42 5.11
CA ILE A 26 2.62 10.09 4.56
C ILE A 26 2.84 11.61 4.42
N THR A 27 3.55 12.23 5.35
CA THR A 27 3.89 13.66 5.26
C THR A 27 4.77 13.97 4.04
N LEU A 28 5.57 13.01 3.58
CA LEU A 28 6.36 13.15 2.34
C LEU A 28 5.52 12.96 1.06
N THR A 29 4.27 12.47 1.16
CA THR A 29 3.42 12.20 -0.01
C THR A 29 2.60 13.39 -0.49
N ASP A 30 2.35 14.38 0.36
CA ASP A 30 1.59 15.58 0.00
C ASP A 30 1.88 16.72 1.00
N GLY A 31 1.78 17.98 0.56
CA GLY A 31 1.89 19.16 1.41
C GLY A 31 0.83 19.23 2.52
N GLN A 32 -0.31 18.55 2.33
CA GLN A 32 -1.33 18.36 3.38
C GLN A 32 -1.05 17.16 4.31
N GLY A 33 -0.07 16.32 3.98
CA GLY A 33 0.29 15.12 4.76
C GLY A 33 0.73 15.44 6.20
N ALA A 34 1.16 16.68 6.47
CA ALA A 34 1.44 17.16 7.82
C ALA A 34 0.21 17.11 8.75
N LEU A 35 -1.01 17.12 8.21
CA LEU A 35 -2.25 16.95 9.00
C LEU A 35 -2.36 15.57 9.65
N VAL A 36 -1.65 14.56 9.14
CA VAL A 36 -1.61 13.23 9.77
C VAL A 36 -1.06 13.31 11.20
N PHE A 37 -0.12 14.22 11.46
CA PHE A 37 0.41 14.43 12.80
C PHE A 37 -0.63 14.96 13.79
N VAL A 38 -1.65 15.70 13.34
CA VAL A 38 -2.75 16.16 14.21
C VAL A 38 -3.49 14.98 14.84
N PHE A 39 -3.66 13.89 14.08
CA PHE A 39 -4.34 12.69 14.54
C PHE A 39 -3.40 11.67 15.19
N SER A 40 -2.15 11.57 14.71
CA SER A 40 -1.20 10.58 15.22
C SER A 40 -0.53 11.00 16.54
N ILE A 41 -0.34 12.30 16.81
CA ILE A 41 0.26 12.78 18.07
C ILE A 41 -0.54 12.32 19.31
N PRO A 42 -1.87 12.49 19.39
CA PRO A 42 -2.65 11.99 20.52
C PRO A 42 -2.52 10.48 20.70
N ALA A 43 -2.61 9.71 19.61
CA ALA A 43 -2.48 8.26 19.64
C ALA A 43 -1.09 7.82 20.15
N MET A 44 -0.01 8.40 19.61
CA MET A 44 1.36 8.14 20.06
C MET A 44 1.57 8.52 21.53
N SER A 45 0.98 9.63 21.98
CA SER A 45 1.07 10.10 23.36
C SER A 45 0.41 9.14 24.34
N ILE A 46 -0.79 8.64 24.00
CA ILE A 46 -1.50 7.64 24.81
C ILE A 46 -0.70 6.33 24.89
N LEU A 47 -0.21 5.83 23.75
CA LEU A 47 0.58 4.60 23.70
C LEU A 47 1.85 4.70 24.55
N LEU A 48 2.59 5.82 24.43
CA LEU A 48 3.79 6.08 25.24
C LEU A 48 3.46 6.24 26.72
N PHE A 49 2.36 6.92 27.06
CA PHE A 49 1.92 7.05 28.44
C PHE A 49 1.62 5.68 29.06
N CYS A 50 0.91 4.81 28.34
CA CYS A 50 0.66 3.42 28.75
C CYS A 50 1.97 2.64 28.90
N ALA A 51 2.89 2.73 27.94
CA ALA A 51 4.20 2.08 28.01
C ALA A 51 5.01 2.53 29.22
N LEU A 52 5.01 3.84 29.51
CA LEU A 52 5.67 4.42 30.68
C LEU A 52 5.03 3.95 32.00
N MET A 53 3.69 3.94 32.09
CA MET A 53 2.96 3.47 33.26
C MET A 53 3.25 1.99 33.55
N LEU A 54 3.26 1.15 32.52
CA LEU A 54 3.62 -0.27 32.65
C LEU A 54 5.09 -0.45 33.06
N SER A 55 6.00 0.32 32.47
CA SER A 55 7.43 0.27 32.83
C SER A 55 7.68 0.64 34.30
N ARG A 56 6.92 1.60 34.85
CA ARG A 56 6.98 1.98 36.27
C ARG A 56 6.55 0.83 37.18
N ARG A 57 5.52 0.07 36.78
CA ARG A 57 5.07 -1.11 37.55
C ARG A 57 6.11 -2.23 37.55
N ILE A 58 6.86 -2.42 36.47
CA ILE A 58 7.93 -3.44 36.39
C ILE A 58 9.09 -3.11 37.34
N LYS A 59 9.45 -1.82 37.47
CA LYS A 59 10.53 -1.35 38.34
C LYS A 59 10.28 -1.60 39.84
N ALA A 60 9.02 -1.77 40.25
CA ALA A 60 8.66 -2.12 41.62
C ALA A 60 8.94 -3.61 41.97
N SER A 61 9.35 -4.43 41.01
CA SER A 61 9.68 -5.85 41.22
C SER A 61 11.21 -6.06 41.38
N PRO A 62 11.69 -6.64 42.50
CA PRO A 62 13.12 -6.67 42.86
C PRO A 62 13.99 -7.62 42.00
N HIS A 63 13.43 -8.33 41.03
CA HIS A 63 14.14 -9.34 40.22
C HIS A 63 14.34 -8.98 38.73
N SER A 64 14.08 -7.74 38.30
CA SER A 64 14.23 -7.34 36.89
C SER A 64 15.66 -6.89 36.56
N THR A 65 16.42 -7.74 35.88
CA THR A 65 17.79 -7.47 35.38
C THR A 65 17.83 -6.62 34.10
N TRP A 66 16.69 -6.39 33.43
CA TRP A 66 16.62 -5.61 32.19
C TRP A 66 16.10 -4.18 32.43
N ARG A 67 16.87 -3.20 31.95
CA ARG A 67 16.58 -1.75 31.88
C ARG A 67 15.47 -1.40 30.87
N MET A 68 14.35 -2.14 30.88
CA MET A 68 13.21 -1.95 29.96
C MET A 68 12.49 -0.61 30.14
N ASP A 69 12.76 0.11 31.23
CA ASP A 69 12.22 1.43 31.51
C ASP A 69 12.94 2.57 30.78
N TYR A 70 14.03 2.29 30.06
CA TYR A 70 14.76 3.29 29.28
C TYR A 70 14.17 3.47 27.88
N LEU A 71 13.73 2.41 27.22
CA LEU A 71 13.27 2.47 25.83
C LEU A 71 12.10 3.44 25.63
N PRO A 72 11.00 3.40 26.41
CA PRO A 72 9.89 4.33 26.23
C PRO A 72 10.27 5.78 26.55
N LYS A 73 11.22 5.99 27.48
CA LYS A 73 11.73 7.32 27.83
C LYS A 73 12.56 7.91 26.70
N ILE A 74 13.43 7.10 26.09
CA ILE A 74 14.26 7.51 24.95
C ILE A 74 13.35 7.87 23.77
N VAL A 75 12.39 7.01 23.44
CA VAL A 75 11.44 7.29 22.34
C VAL A 75 10.62 8.56 22.64
N SER A 76 10.13 8.71 23.87
CA SER A 76 9.40 9.92 24.28
C SER A 76 10.25 11.19 24.16
N ALA A 77 11.52 11.15 24.59
CA ALA A 77 12.45 12.27 24.47
C ALA A 77 12.76 12.60 23.01
N LEU A 78 12.95 11.58 22.16
CA LEU A 78 13.18 11.74 20.72
C LEU A 78 11.98 12.39 20.03
N LEU A 79 10.76 11.90 20.29
CA LEU A 79 9.56 12.48 19.71
C LEU A 79 9.34 13.92 20.19
N MET A 80 9.53 14.19 21.49
CA MET A 80 9.45 15.55 22.00
C MET A 80 10.49 16.47 21.34
N ALA A 81 11.74 16.03 21.20
CA ALA A 81 12.78 16.81 20.53
C ALA A 81 12.40 17.09 19.07
N PHE A 82 11.91 16.08 18.34
CA PHE A 82 11.43 16.22 16.97
C PHE A 82 10.30 17.26 16.87
N PHE A 83 9.22 17.13 17.65
CA PHE A 83 8.08 18.05 17.57
C PHE A 83 8.40 19.45 18.09
N MET A 84 9.18 19.58 19.16
CA MET A 84 9.61 20.89 19.67
C MET A 84 10.52 21.62 18.68
N SER A 85 11.38 20.88 17.96
CA SER A 85 12.25 21.47 16.93
C SER A 85 11.50 22.01 15.71
N LEU A 86 10.28 21.53 15.43
CA LEU A 86 9.41 22.12 14.39
C LEU A 86 8.92 23.53 14.75
N LEU A 87 8.68 23.77 16.04
CA LEU A 87 8.18 25.05 16.56
C LEU A 87 9.27 26.13 16.63
N VAL A 88 10.54 25.74 16.73
CA VAL A 88 11.67 26.65 16.85
C VAL A 88 12.36 26.83 15.49
N PRO A 89 12.30 28.02 14.85
CA PRO A 89 12.84 28.24 13.51
C PRO A 89 14.32 27.83 13.35
N GLY A 90 15.14 28.06 14.38
CA GLY A 90 16.57 27.71 14.37
C GLY A 90 16.86 26.20 14.45
N LEU A 91 15.89 25.38 14.83
CA LEU A 91 16.06 23.92 15.00
C LEU A 91 15.37 23.10 13.91
N ARG A 92 14.70 23.73 12.94
CA ARG A 92 13.98 23.04 11.85
C ARG A 92 14.86 22.13 10.98
N LYS A 93 16.18 22.36 10.95
CA LYS A 93 17.12 21.48 10.25
C LYS A 93 17.07 20.03 10.74
N LEU A 94 16.78 19.79 12.01
CA LEU A 94 16.74 18.44 12.58
C LEU A 94 15.59 17.61 11.99
N PRO A 95 14.32 18.06 12.04
CA PRO A 95 13.22 17.33 11.45
C PRO A 95 13.36 17.27 9.93
N ASP A 96 13.86 18.30 9.26
CA ASP A 96 14.09 18.28 7.82
C ASP A 96 15.08 17.18 7.42
N THR A 97 16.22 17.08 8.12
CA THR A 97 17.24 16.05 7.87
C THR A 97 16.69 14.65 8.15
N PHE A 98 15.89 14.50 9.20
CA PHE A 98 15.24 13.22 9.51
C PHE A 98 14.22 12.83 8.43
N MET A 99 13.42 13.77 7.97
CA MET A 99 12.43 13.55 6.91
C MET A 99 13.10 13.19 5.58
N ASP A 100 14.23 13.82 5.26
CA ASP A 100 15.07 13.47 4.10
C ASP A 100 15.63 12.04 4.22
N LEU A 101 16.11 11.65 5.41
CA LEU A 101 16.56 10.29 5.67
C LEU A 101 15.43 9.26 5.50
N VAL A 102 14.22 9.57 5.99
CA VAL A 102 13.04 8.70 5.79
C VAL A 102 12.71 8.58 4.30
N GLY A 103 12.71 9.69 3.56
CA GLY A 103 12.42 9.71 2.13
C GLY A 103 13.43 8.95 1.28
N THR A 104 14.73 9.15 1.54
CA THR A 104 15.81 8.43 0.87
C THR A 104 15.80 6.94 1.18
N THR A 105 15.58 6.56 2.44
CA THR A 105 15.45 5.15 2.85
C THR A 105 14.25 4.48 2.18
N PHE A 106 13.11 5.18 2.13
CA PHE A 106 11.93 4.69 1.41
C PHE A 106 12.22 4.51 -0.08
N THR A 107 12.91 5.47 -0.70
CA THR A 107 13.27 5.41 -2.12
C THR A 107 14.23 4.26 -2.40
N TYR A 108 15.22 4.03 -1.54
CA TYR A 108 16.12 2.88 -1.63
C TYR A 108 15.36 1.55 -1.52
N ALA A 109 14.36 1.47 -0.64
CA ALA A 109 13.59 0.25 -0.43
C ALA A 109 12.55 -0.03 -1.52
N THR A 110 11.97 1.02 -2.12
CA THR A 110 10.83 0.90 -3.06
C THR A 110 11.17 1.22 -4.51
N GLY A 111 12.33 1.82 -4.78
CA GLY A 111 12.75 2.29 -6.10
C GLY A 111 12.12 3.62 -6.54
N ALA A 112 11.22 4.21 -5.74
CA ALA A 112 10.53 5.46 -6.06
C ALA A 112 10.40 6.36 -4.83
N THR A 113 10.34 7.69 -5.03
CA THR A 113 10.06 8.61 -3.92
C THR A 113 8.67 8.35 -3.35
N PRO A 114 8.41 8.62 -2.05
CA PRO A 114 7.07 8.48 -1.48
C PRO A 114 5.99 9.17 -2.32
N TYR A 115 6.21 10.43 -2.69
CA TYR A 115 5.30 11.18 -3.55
C TYR A 115 4.99 10.44 -4.87
N ALA A 116 6.02 10.02 -5.61
CA ALA A 116 5.83 9.33 -6.89
C ALA A 116 5.10 8.00 -6.72
N PHE A 117 5.50 7.21 -5.72
CA PHE A 117 4.93 5.90 -5.41
C PHE A 117 3.43 5.96 -5.12
N PHE A 118 3.00 6.89 -4.26
CA PHE A 118 1.58 7.02 -3.90
C PHE A 118 0.77 7.74 -4.99
N LYS A 119 1.31 8.78 -5.62
CA LYS A 119 0.64 9.51 -6.71
C LYS A 119 0.39 8.61 -7.91
N GLU A 120 1.35 7.78 -8.29
CA GLU A 120 1.18 6.90 -9.43
C GLU A 120 0.08 5.87 -9.16
N ARG A 121 0.11 5.20 -8.00
CA ARG A 121 -0.94 4.23 -7.63
C ARG A 121 -2.34 4.84 -7.64
N ALA A 122 -2.48 6.08 -7.19
CA ALA A 122 -3.74 6.81 -7.22
C ALA A 122 -4.18 7.20 -8.65
N SER A 123 -3.22 7.52 -9.54
CA SER A 123 -3.51 7.94 -10.92
C SER A 123 -3.57 6.79 -11.93
N PHE A 124 -3.09 5.60 -11.56
CA PHE A 124 -3.00 4.44 -12.43
C PHE A 124 -4.35 4.01 -13.03
N PRO A 125 -5.48 3.94 -12.29
CA PRO A 125 -6.79 3.64 -12.87
C PRO A 125 -7.15 4.56 -14.04
N ASN A 126 -6.86 5.86 -13.91
CA ASN A 126 -7.13 6.84 -14.95
C ASN A 126 -6.16 6.70 -16.12
N LYS A 127 -4.86 6.46 -15.86
CA LYS A 127 -3.87 6.20 -16.92
C LYS A 127 -4.26 4.97 -17.76
N LEU A 128 -4.63 3.88 -17.09
CA LEU A 128 -5.08 2.65 -17.75
C LEU A 128 -6.34 2.91 -18.58
N SER A 129 -7.31 3.64 -18.02
CA SER A 129 -8.54 4.01 -18.73
C SER A 129 -8.26 4.82 -20.01
N VAL A 130 -7.37 5.82 -19.92
CA VAL A 130 -6.96 6.63 -21.08
C VAL A 130 -6.24 5.78 -22.13
N GLN A 131 -5.37 4.86 -21.72
CA GLN A 131 -4.68 3.96 -22.63
C GLN A 131 -5.66 3.00 -23.33
N LEU A 132 -6.69 2.53 -22.64
CA LEU A 132 -7.72 1.67 -23.23
C LEU A 132 -8.64 2.41 -24.21
N GLN A 133 -8.82 3.73 -24.05
CA GLN A 133 -9.67 4.56 -24.91
C GLN A 133 -8.93 5.14 -26.12
N LYS A 134 -7.63 4.85 -26.28
CA LYS A 134 -6.84 5.40 -27.38
C LYS A 134 -7.37 4.88 -28.73
N GLU A 135 -7.64 5.80 -29.64
CA GLU A 135 -8.13 5.47 -30.98
C GLU A 135 -7.12 4.59 -31.74
N ASN A 136 -7.65 3.65 -32.53
CA ASN A 136 -6.88 2.68 -33.33
C ASN A 136 -5.96 1.75 -32.54
N GLN A 137 -6.13 1.64 -31.22
CA GLN A 137 -5.41 0.66 -30.42
C GLN A 137 -5.92 -0.75 -30.73
N LYS A 138 -5.04 -1.61 -31.26
CA LYS A 138 -5.36 -3.00 -31.62
C LYS A 138 -5.12 -3.98 -30.49
N ALA A 139 -4.18 -3.67 -29.61
CA ALA A 139 -3.83 -4.50 -28.48
C ALA A 139 -3.33 -3.65 -27.31
N ILE A 140 -3.40 -4.21 -26.11
CA ILE A 140 -2.77 -3.69 -24.90
C ILE A 140 -1.91 -4.78 -24.28
N ILE A 141 -0.63 -4.46 -24.10
CA ILE A 141 0.36 -5.34 -23.49
C ILE A 141 0.59 -4.81 -22.08
N PHE A 142 0.15 -5.55 -21.06
CA PHE A 142 0.23 -5.02 -19.70
C PHE A 142 1.67 -4.87 -19.21
N SER A 143 2.61 -5.69 -19.70
CA SER A 143 4.02 -5.58 -19.33
C SER A 143 4.62 -4.22 -19.63
N ASP A 144 4.06 -3.53 -20.63
CA ASP A 144 4.53 -2.24 -21.17
C ASP A 144 3.83 -1.05 -20.50
N LEU A 145 2.94 -1.31 -19.53
CA LEU A 145 2.36 -0.25 -18.70
C LEU A 145 3.49 0.44 -17.93
N ASP A 146 3.61 1.75 -18.11
CA ASP A 146 4.57 2.61 -17.41
C ASP A 146 4.14 2.79 -15.94
N VAL A 147 4.49 1.79 -15.12
CA VAL A 147 4.19 1.71 -13.69
C VAL A 147 5.46 1.49 -12.85
N THR A 148 5.56 2.18 -11.71
CA THR A 148 6.63 2.02 -10.71
C THR A 148 6.33 0.95 -9.67
N PHE A 149 5.06 0.55 -9.50
CA PHE A 149 4.74 -0.55 -8.59
C PHE A 149 5.14 -1.90 -9.19
N ALA A 150 5.86 -2.71 -8.42
CA ALA A 150 6.27 -4.04 -8.86
C ALA A 150 5.06 -4.97 -9.04
N TRP A 151 5.04 -5.77 -10.10
CA TRP A 151 4.05 -6.83 -10.27
C TRP A 151 4.59 -7.95 -11.15
N ASP A 152 4.16 -9.18 -10.89
CA ASP A 152 4.54 -10.40 -11.61
C ASP A 152 3.32 -11.16 -12.18
N ARG A 153 2.13 -10.87 -11.64
CA ARG A 153 0.87 -11.49 -12.01
C ARG A 153 -0.27 -10.50 -11.89
N VAL A 154 -1.27 -10.62 -12.75
CA VAL A 154 -2.54 -9.89 -12.65
C VAL A 154 -3.68 -10.90 -12.68
N CYS A 155 -4.65 -10.75 -11.79
CA CYS A 155 -5.88 -11.53 -11.80
C CYS A 155 -7.07 -10.63 -12.14
N ILE A 156 -7.95 -11.11 -13.01
CA ILE A 156 -9.09 -10.36 -13.52
C ILE A 156 -10.36 -11.01 -13.00
N PHE A 157 -11.18 -10.23 -12.31
CA PHE A 157 -12.43 -10.70 -11.71
C PHE A 157 -13.63 -10.04 -12.39
N GLY A 158 -14.64 -10.86 -12.65
CA GLY A 158 -15.92 -10.40 -13.17
C GLY A 158 -16.83 -9.86 -12.07
N PRO A 159 -17.93 -9.18 -12.45
CA PRO A 159 -18.97 -8.74 -11.54
C PRO A 159 -19.42 -9.77 -10.52
N TYR A 160 -19.80 -9.29 -9.35
CA TYR A 160 -20.34 -10.07 -8.23
C TYR A 160 -19.36 -11.10 -7.66
N THR A 161 -18.05 -10.91 -7.88
CA THR A 161 -17.03 -11.74 -7.24
C THR A 161 -17.02 -11.50 -5.73
N ASN A 162 -17.13 -12.57 -4.96
CA ASN A 162 -17.08 -12.57 -3.50
C ASN A 162 -15.73 -13.07 -2.96
N ASN A 163 -15.54 -12.98 -1.65
CA ASN A 163 -14.32 -13.42 -0.98
C ASN A 163 -13.97 -14.90 -1.20
N ALA A 164 -14.98 -15.77 -1.28
CA ALA A 164 -14.77 -17.21 -1.51
C ALA A 164 -14.22 -17.48 -2.92
N LYS A 165 -14.80 -16.83 -3.94
CA LYS A 165 -14.36 -16.92 -5.33
C LYS A 165 -12.97 -16.31 -5.51
N ALA A 166 -12.73 -15.12 -4.98
CA ALA A 166 -11.41 -14.48 -5.00
C ALA A 166 -10.33 -15.37 -4.38
N ARG A 167 -10.61 -16.01 -3.24
CA ARG A 167 -9.69 -16.98 -2.61
C ARG A 167 -9.35 -18.15 -3.52
N SER A 168 -10.31 -18.68 -4.27
CA SER A 168 -10.09 -19.81 -5.18
C SER A 168 -9.14 -19.47 -6.35
N VAL A 169 -9.19 -18.22 -6.82
CA VAL A 169 -8.39 -17.72 -7.94
C VAL A 169 -7.03 -17.18 -7.47
N LEU A 170 -6.99 -16.43 -6.38
CA LEU A 170 -5.76 -15.84 -5.83
C LEU A 170 -4.91 -16.86 -5.04
N HIS A 171 -5.50 -17.97 -4.61
CA HIS A 171 -4.91 -18.94 -3.68
C HIS A 171 -4.45 -18.32 -2.33
N MET A 172 -5.08 -17.22 -1.91
CA MET A 172 -4.84 -16.57 -0.62
C MET A 172 -6.12 -15.95 -0.07
N ASN A 173 -6.14 -15.70 1.24
CA ASN A 173 -7.20 -14.90 1.85
C ASN A 173 -6.94 -13.43 1.55
N TRP A 174 -7.82 -12.82 0.77
CA TRP A 174 -7.79 -11.40 0.48
C TRP A 174 -9.23 -10.88 0.40
N ASN A 175 -9.52 -9.81 1.16
CA ASN A 175 -10.87 -9.28 1.28
C ASN A 175 -11.20 -8.39 0.07
N ILE A 176 -11.71 -8.99 -1.00
CA ILE A 176 -12.09 -8.28 -2.23
C ILE A 176 -13.32 -7.39 -2.00
N GLU A 177 -14.24 -7.83 -1.13
CA GLU A 177 -15.53 -7.15 -0.88
C GLU A 177 -15.35 -5.79 -0.19
N GLU A 178 -14.28 -5.61 0.59
CA GLU A 178 -13.93 -4.32 1.21
C GLU A 178 -12.97 -3.47 0.37
N ARG A 179 -12.35 -4.05 -0.66
CA ARG A 179 -11.25 -3.42 -1.41
C ARG A 179 -11.56 -3.15 -2.88
N SER A 180 -12.74 -3.57 -3.32
CA SER A 180 -13.26 -3.39 -4.67
C SER A 180 -14.78 -3.33 -4.62
N GLU A 181 -15.37 -2.55 -5.50
CA GLU A 181 -16.81 -2.48 -5.69
C GLU A 181 -17.38 -3.71 -6.43
N ILE A 182 -16.51 -4.59 -6.93
CA ILE A 182 -16.86 -5.74 -7.77
C ILE A 182 -17.90 -6.67 -7.14
N HIS A 183 -17.96 -6.74 -5.80
CA HIS A 183 -18.91 -7.61 -5.11
C HIS A 183 -20.36 -7.21 -5.32
N PHE A 184 -20.63 -5.91 -5.47
CA PHE A 184 -21.99 -5.36 -5.58
C PHE A 184 -22.26 -4.60 -6.89
N SER A 185 -21.23 -4.36 -7.69
CA SER A 185 -21.31 -3.60 -8.94
C SER A 185 -21.18 -4.50 -10.16
N ASP A 186 -22.14 -4.42 -11.08
CA ASP A 186 -22.04 -4.98 -12.43
C ASP A 186 -21.32 -4.06 -13.42
N SER A 187 -20.99 -2.84 -13.00
CA SER A 187 -20.43 -1.83 -13.88
C SER A 187 -18.90 -1.88 -13.96
N VAL A 188 -18.24 -2.77 -13.20
CA VAL A 188 -16.77 -2.85 -13.11
C VAL A 188 -16.26 -4.29 -13.29
N ASN A 189 -15.01 -4.40 -13.72
CA ASN A 189 -14.16 -5.58 -13.55
C ASN A 189 -13.03 -5.20 -12.58
N ALA A 190 -12.62 -6.13 -11.70
CA ALA A 190 -11.52 -5.88 -10.79
C ALA A 190 -10.22 -6.51 -11.29
N LEU A 191 -9.20 -5.67 -11.48
CA LEU A 191 -7.84 -6.09 -11.83
C LEU A 191 -7.00 -6.07 -10.56
N VAL A 192 -6.56 -7.24 -10.11
CA VAL A 192 -5.75 -7.42 -8.91
C VAL A 192 -4.33 -7.75 -9.34
N PHE A 193 -3.41 -6.80 -9.18
CA PHE A 193 -1.98 -6.97 -9.46
C PHE A 193 -1.28 -7.53 -8.23
N LEU A 194 -0.51 -8.60 -8.44
CA LEU A 194 0.27 -9.27 -7.41
C LEU A 194 1.77 -9.09 -7.66
N TYR A 195 2.52 -9.14 -6.57
CA TYR A 195 3.97 -9.27 -6.58
C TYR A 195 4.39 -10.23 -5.48
N GLN A 196 5.17 -11.26 -5.82
CA GLN A 196 5.66 -12.27 -4.87
C GLN A 196 4.54 -12.89 -4.01
N GLY A 197 3.40 -13.18 -4.65
CA GLY A 197 2.25 -13.82 -4.01
C GLY A 197 1.42 -12.91 -3.08
N ARG A 198 1.61 -11.58 -3.15
CA ARG A 198 0.83 -10.60 -2.37
C ARG A 198 0.17 -9.60 -3.30
N VAL A 199 -1.04 -9.15 -2.94
CA VAL A 199 -1.72 -8.05 -3.67
C VAL A 199 -0.93 -6.76 -3.48
N ASN A 200 -0.53 -6.15 -4.59
CA ASN A 200 0.21 -4.89 -4.59
C ASN A 200 -0.64 -3.71 -5.07
N GLN A 201 -1.57 -3.94 -6.02
CA GLN A 201 -2.46 -2.91 -6.54
C GLN A 201 -3.80 -3.54 -6.97
N VAL A 202 -4.88 -2.76 -6.84
CA VAL A 202 -6.22 -3.13 -7.34
C VAL A 202 -6.74 -1.98 -8.18
N VAL A 203 -7.40 -2.31 -9.29
CA VAL A 203 -8.08 -1.35 -10.14
C VAL A 203 -9.47 -1.86 -10.46
N ASP A 204 -10.49 -1.07 -10.09
CA ASP A 204 -11.85 -1.28 -10.57
C ASP A 204 -11.98 -0.56 -11.92
N LEU A 205 -11.91 -1.33 -12.99
CA LEU A 205 -12.06 -0.82 -14.34
C LEU A 205 -13.53 -0.82 -14.73
N LYS A 206 -14.06 0.34 -15.10
CA LYS A 206 -15.44 0.45 -15.60
C LYS A 206 -15.59 -0.34 -16.90
N ARG A 207 -16.57 -1.26 -16.92
CA ARG A 207 -16.89 -2.10 -18.08
C ARG A 207 -17.29 -1.29 -19.31
N GLY A 208 -17.88 -0.10 -19.12
CA GLY A 208 -18.18 0.84 -20.21
C GLY A 208 -16.96 1.44 -20.91
N ILE A 209 -15.76 1.33 -20.31
CA ILE A 209 -14.49 1.74 -20.94
C ILE A 209 -13.92 0.56 -21.74
N ALA A 210 -13.81 -0.59 -21.09
CA ALA A 210 -13.49 -1.86 -21.72
C ALA A 210 -13.96 -3.01 -20.83
N ASP A 211 -14.43 -4.09 -21.44
CA ASP A 211 -14.84 -5.31 -20.76
C ASP A 211 -13.88 -6.47 -21.08
N PHE A 212 -13.76 -7.45 -20.21
CA PHE A 212 -12.88 -8.61 -20.44
C PHE A 212 -13.71 -9.83 -20.81
N LYS A 213 -13.25 -10.57 -21.83
CA LYS A 213 -13.89 -11.84 -22.22
C LYS A 213 -13.52 -12.99 -21.28
N ASP A 214 -12.23 -13.09 -20.94
CA ASP A 214 -11.71 -14.09 -20.02
C ASP A 214 -11.68 -13.49 -18.60
N LEU A 215 -12.54 -14.00 -17.72
CA LEU A 215 -12.71 -13.55 -16.33
C LEU A 215 -12.34 -14.67 -15.35
N ASP A 216 -12.11 -14.30 -14.10
CA ASP A 216 -11.72 -15.18 -13.00
C ASP A 216 -10.41 -15.95 -13.25
N ILE A 217 -9.49 -15.31 -13.97
CA ILE A 217 -8.19 -15.87 -14.35
C ILE A 217 -7.05 -15.04 -13.79
N CYS A 218 -5.89 -15.68 -13.62
CA CYS A 218 -4.64 -15.01 -13.31
C CYS A 218 -3.62 -15.24 -14.42
N LEU A 219 -2.98 -14.15 -14.86
CA LEU A 219 -2.01 -14.13 -15.94
C LEU A 219 -0.67 -13.64 -15.39
N SER A 220 0.41 -14.30 -15.80
CA SER A 220 1.75 -13.77 -15.52
C SER A 220 2.02 -12.52 -16.36
N ARG A 221 2.98 -11.70 -15.94
CA ARG A 221 3.27 -10.40 -16.54
C ARG A 221 3.49 -10.43 -18.06
N ASN A 222 4.15 -11.46 -18.58
CA ASN A 222 4.42 -11.65 -20.00
C ASN A 222 3.25 -12.27 -20.79
N GLN A 223 2.20 -12.74 -20.11
CA GLN A 223 1.01 -13.35 -20.72
C GLN A 223 -0.21 -12.41 -20.68
N ALA A 224 -0.13 -11.28 -20.00
CA ALA A 224 -1.23 -10.32 -19.85
C ALA A 224 -1.35 -9.39 -21.07
N ASN A 225 -1.60 -10.00 -22.23
CA ASN A 225 -1.71 -9.32 -23.52
C ASN A 225 -3.14 -9.47 -24.04
N PHE A 226 -3.76 -8.37 -24.44
CA PHE A 226 -5.16 -8.37 -24.85
C PHE A 226 -5.36 -7.69 -26.19
N GLU A 227 -6.08 -8.34 -27.09
CA GLU A 227 -6.59 -7.74 -28.33
C GLU A 227 -7.82 -6.88 -28.03
N HIS A 228 -7.86 -5.69 -28.61
CA HIS A 228 -9.05 -4.86 -28.62
C HIS A 228 -9.99 -5.35 -29.71
N ARG A 229 -11.24 -5.66 -29.34
CA ARG A 229 -12.33 -5.91 -30.29
C ARG A 229 -13.51 -5.04 -29.94
N THR A 230 -14.22 -4.57 -30.94
CA THR A 230 -15.47 -3.84 -30.73
C THR A 230 -16.63 -4.82 -30.93
N ASP A 231 -17.56 -4.86 -29.97
CA ASP A 231 -18.78 -5.65 -30.10
C ASP A 231 -19.82 -4.95 -30.99
N ALA A 232 -20.97 -5.59 -31.19
CA ALA A 232 -22.06 -5.06 -32.02
C ALA A 232 -22.67 -3.74 -31.48
N ASN A 233 -22.47 -3.44 -30.20
CA ASN A 233 -22.99 -2.26 -29.52
C ASN A 233 -21.95 -1.13 -29.42
N GLY A 234 -20.75 -1.32 -29.99
CA GLY A 234 -19.66 -0.35 -29.92
C GLY A 234 -18.81 -0.45 -28.64
N LEU A 235 -19.02 -1.48 -27.81
CA LEU A 235 -18.25 -1.67 -26.58
C LEU A 235 -16.89 -2.32 -26.90
N THR A 236 -15.84 -1.81 -26.27
CA THR A 236 -14.50 -2.41 -26.34
C THR A 236 -14.45 -3.66 -25.46
N ILE A 237 -14.16 -4.80 -26.07
CA ILE A 237 -13.92 -6.09 -25.43
C ILE A 237 -12.45 -6.44 -25.57
N LEU A 238 -11.80 -6.71 -24.44
CA LEU A 238 -10.44 -7.20 -24.33
C LEU A 238 -10.45 -8.73 -24.34
N MET A 239 -9.87 -9.29 -25.39
CA MET A 239 -9.71 -10.74 -25.55
C MET A 239 -8.26 -11.13 -25.28
N LEU A 240 -8.05 -12.14 -24.45
CA LEU A 240 -6.70 -12.64 -24.19
C LEU A 240 -6.05 -13.09 -25.50
N ASP A 241 -4.89 -12.52 -25.81
CA ASP A 241 -4.06 -12.97 -26.92
C ASP A 241 -3.41 -14.30 -26.51
N ARG A 242 -3.86 -15.39 -27.14
CA ARG A 242 -3.35 -16.74 -26.89
C ARG A 242 -2.23 -17.11 -27.88
N SER A 243 -1.67 -16.15 -28.61
CA SER A 243 -0.52 -16.40 -29.45
C SER A 243 0.63 -16.96 -28.61
N ASP A 244 1.12 -18.13 -29.02
CA ASP A 244 2.14 -18.89 -28.32
C ASP A 244 3.44 -18.07 -28.25
N PRO A 245 4.03 -17.81 -27.08
CA PRO A 245 5.28 -17.03 -26.96
C PRO A 245 6.50 -17.72 -27.62
N PHE A 246 6.32 -18.92 -28.18
CA PHE A 246 7.34 -19.68 -28.91
C PHE A 246 7.21 -19.63 -30.44
N ASN A 247 6.26 -18.86 -30.99
CA ASN A 247 6.05 -18.77 -32.43
C ASN A 247 6.65 -17.50 -33.06
N HIS A 248 7.88 -17.16 -32.65
CA HIS A 248 8.78 -16.34 -33.47
C HIS A 248 9.77 -17.28 -34.16
N GLN A 249 9.39 -17.72 -35.37
CA GLN A 249 10.31 -18.28 -36.36
C GLN A 249 11.24 -17.20 -36.90
#